data_AF-A0A0N1JPG1-F1
#
_entry.id   AF-A0A0N1JPG1-F1
#
_cell.length_a   1.000
_cell.length_b   1.000
_cell.length_c   1.000
_cell.angle_alpha   90.00
_cell.angle_beta   90.00
_cell.angle_gamma   90.00
#
_symmetry.space_group_name_H-M   'P 1'
#
loop_
_entity.id
_entity.type
_entity.pdbx_description
1 polymer ?
#
loop_
_entity_poly.entity_id
_entity_poly.type
_entity_poly.pdbx_seq_one_letter_code
_entity_poly.pdbx_strand_id
1 'polypeptide(L)' 'MCIDAVVRAAADMGYPVTVLHDACATLDLTFRGVTVPAAQTHAAMMAAFEFGYATVKSVDEYLSA' A
#
# COMPACT_ATOMS: atom_id res chain seq x y z
N MET A 1 4.48 0.54 6.65
CA MET A 1 5.96 0.60 6.55
C MET A 1 6.53 -0.64 5.86
N CYS A 2 6.42 -1.85 6.44
CA CYS A 2 6.97 -3.08 5.82
C CYS A 2 6.36 -3.39 4.43
N ILE A 3 5.06 -3.13 4.25
CA ILE A 3 4.37 -3.30 2.95
C ILE A 3 4.96 -2.38 1.87
N ASP A 4 5.26 -1.13 2.18
CA ASP A 4 5.90 -0.19 1.25
C ASP A 4 7.29 -0.67 0.81
N ALA A 5 8.10 -1.11 1.77
CA ALA A 5 9.43 -1.64 1.47
C ALA A 5 9.37 -2.86 0.54
N VAL A 6 8.52 -3.85 0.84
CA VAL A 6 8.48 -5.08 0.06
C VAL A 6 7.80 -4.89 -1.31
N VAL A 7 6.77 -4.05 -1.42
CA VAL A 7 6.10 -3.76 -2.70
C VAL A 7 7.08 -3.16 -3.69
N ARG A 8 7.83 -2.14 -3.27
CA ARG A 8 8.83 -1.49 -4.11
C ARG A 8 9.96 -2.44 -4.47
N ALA A 9 10.50 -3.17 -3.48
CA ALA A 9 11.56 -4.12 -3.73
C ALA A 9 11.13 -5.24 -4.70
N ALA A 10 9.92 -5.78 -4.56
CA ALA A 10 9.41 -6.82 -5.46
C ALA A 10 9.23 -6.28 -6.89
N ALA A 11 8.69 -5.07 -7.04
CA ALA A 11 8.56 -4.41 -8.34
C ALA A 11 9.94 -4.13 -8.98
N ASP A 12 10.92 -3.63 -8.21
CA ASP A 12 12.29 -3.39 -8.69
C ASP A 12 13.00 -4.68 -9.13
N MET A 13 12.67 -5.82 -8.50
CA MET A 13 13.15 -7.14 -8.89
C MET A 13 12.36 -7.75 -10.07
N GLY A 14 11.35 -7.06 -10.60
CA GLY A 14 10.57 -7.47 -11.76
C GLY A 14 9.42 -8.46 -11.46
N TYR A 15 9.05 -8.65 -10.20
CA TYR A 15 7.89 -9.46 -9.86
C TYR A 15 6.59 -8.70 -10.12
N PRO A 16 5.54 -9.34 -10.68
CA PRO A 16 4.21 -8.76 -10.68
C PRO A 16 3.70 -8.65 -9.24
N VAL A 17 3.34 -7.45 -8.82
CA VAL A 17 2.88 -7.19 -7.44
C VAL A 17 1.38 -6.95 -7.41
N THR A 18 0.69 -7.65 -6.52
CA THR A 18 -0.70 -7.37 -6.14
C THR A 18 -0.74 -7.01 -4.66
N VAL A 19 -1.43 -5.92 -4.32
CA VAL A 19 -1.65 -5.50 -2.93
C VAL A 19 -3.14 -5.56 -2.62
N LEU A 20 -3.49 -6.26 -1.53
CA LEU A 20 -4.85 -6.32 -1.01
C LEU A 20 -5.02 -5.20 0.01
N HIS A 21 -5.61 -4.07 -0.40
CA HIS A 21 -5.56 -2.84 0.39
C HIS A 21 -6.30 -2.99 1.74
N ASP A 22 -7.44 -3.66 1.74
CA ASP A 22 -8.29 -3.96 2.90
C ASP A 22 -7.72 -5.04 3.82
N ALA A 23 -6.65 -5.73 3.40
CA ALA A 23 -5.87 -6.63 4.24
C ALA A 23 -4.58 -6.00 4.80
N CYS A 24 -4.37 -4.69 4.58
CA CYS A 24 -3.19 -3.95 5.05
C CYS A 24 -3.55 -2.95 6.15
N ALA A 25 -2.63 -2.74 7.10
CA ALA A 25 -2.82 -1.78 8.20
C ALA A 25 -1.65 -0.79 8.31
N THR A 26 -1.95 0.37 8.89
CA THR A 26 -0.98 1.39 9.32
C THR A 26 -1.50 2.09 10.58
N LEU A 27 -0.70 3.01 11.13
CA LEU A 27 -1.09 3.91 12.22
C LEU A 27 -0.90 5.36 11.81
N ASP A 28 -1.31 6.29 12.68
CA ASP A 28 -1.03 7.71 12.56
C ASP A 28 0.49 7.94 12.52
N LEU A 29 0.95 8.83 11.64
CA LEU A 29 2.36 9.17 11.52
C LEU A 29 2.56 10.66 11.76
N THR A 30 3.58 11.02 12.55
CA THR A 30 3.92 12.43 12.82
C THR A 30 5.26 12.79 12.19
N PHE A 31 5.30 13.88 11.44
CA PHE A 31 6.53 14.45 10.91
C PHE A 31 6.55 15.97 11.14
N ARG A 32 7.59 16.46 11.83
CA ARG A 32 7.78 17.91 12.12
C ARG A 32 6.54 18.58 12.74
N GLY A 33 5.85 17.87 13.63
CA GLY A 33 4.66 18.37 14.34
C GLY A 33 3.34 18.25 13.56
N VAL A 34 3.36 17.72 12.33
CA VAL A 34 2.15 17.40 11.57
C VAL A 34 1.83 15.93 11.77
N THR A 35 0.65 15.63 12.30
CA THR A 35 0.14 14.25 12.42
C THR A 35 -0.78 13.95 11.25
N VAL A 36 -0.44 12.90 10.49
CA VAL A 36 -1.23 12.36 9.38
C VAL A 36 -2.02 11.15 9.92
N PRO A 37 -3.36 11.20 9.89
CA PRO A 37 -4.18 10.07 10.33
C PRO A 37 -3.88 8.78 9.54
N ALA A 38 -4.07 7.63 10.18
CA ALA A 38 -3.80 6.33 9.60
C ALA A 38 -4.53 6.11 8.26
N ALA A 39 -5.79 6.55 8.17
CA ALA A 39 -6.57 6.46 6.93
C ALA A 39 -5.95 7.24 5.77
N GLN A 40 -5.41 8.44 6.02
CA GLN A 40 -4.75 9.25 4.99
C GLN A 40 -3.38 8.68 4.62
N THR A 41 -2.63 8.19 5.61
CA THR A 41 -1.36 7.49 5.39
C THR A 41 -1.57 6.25 4.52
N HIS A 42 -2.59 5.45 4.83
CA HIS A 42 -2.96 4.26 4.07
C HIS A 42 -3.36 4.64 2.63
N ALA A 43 -4.29 5.59 2.47
CA ALA A 43 -4.78 6.01 1.16
C ALA A 43 -3.65 6.57 0.27
N ALA A 44 -2.77 7.42 0.82
CA ALA A 44 -1.63 7.96 0.08
C ALA A 44 -0.68 6.86 -0.39
N MET A 45 -0.46 5.84 0.45
CA MET A 45 0.41 4.71 0.12
C MET A 45 -0.21 3.82 -0.97
N MET A 46 -1.49 3.47 -0.83
CA MET A 46 -2.20 2.66 -1.83
C MET A 46 -2.24 3.36 -3.19
N ALA A 47 -2.49 4.67 -3.22
CA ALA A 47 -2.48 5.45 -4.46
C ALA A 47 -1.09 5.44 -5.14
N ALA A 48 -0.01 5.53 -4.35
CA ALA A 48 1.35 5.45 -4.89
C ALA A 48 1.66 4.05 -5.46
N PHE A 49 1.17 2.98 -4.82
CA PHE A 49 1.34 1.62 -5.32
C PHE A 49 0.56 1.40 -6.61
N GLU A 50 -0.70 1.79 -6.64
CA GLU A 50 -1.59 1.64 -7.81
C GLU A 50 -1.04 2.37 -9.05
N PHE A 51 -0.46 3.55 -8.84
CA PHE A 51 0.11 4.34 -9.93
C PHE A 51 1.35 3.70 -10.57
N GLY A 52 2.24 3.10 -9.77
CA GLY A 52 3.60 2.82 -10.25
C GLY A 52 4.24 1.50 -9.84
N TYR A 53 3.65 0.72 -8.94
CA TYR A 53 4.32 -0.45 -8.35
C TYR A 53 3.49 -1.73 -8.32
N ALA A 54 2.16 -1.66 -8.25
CA ALA A 54 1.33 -2.84 -8.04
C ALA A 54 -0.10 -2.66 -8.57
N THR A 55 -0.77 -3.78 -8.84
CA THR A 55 -2.24 -3.80 -8.89
C THR A 55 -2.77 -3.75 -7.47
N VAL A 56 -3.58 -2.75 -7.14
CA VAL A 56 -4.22 -2.60 -5.83
C VAL A 56 -5.69 -2.98 -5.96
N LYS A 57 -6.17 -3.90 -5.13
CA LYS A 57 -7.57 -4.37 -5.14
C LYS A 57 -7.99 -4.85 -3.75
N SER A 58 -9.28 -5.08 -3.54
CA SER A 58 -9.82 -5.67 -2.32
C SER A 58 -9.57 -7.19 -2.25
N VAL A 59 -9.67 -7.76 -1.05
CA VAL A 59 -9.64 -9.21 -0.84
C VAL A 59 -10.74 -9.89 -1.65
N ASP A 60 -11.96 -9.35 -1.66
CA ASP A 60 -13.10 -9.93 -2.37
C ASP A 60 -12.88 -9.97 -3.89
N GLU A 61 -12.35 -8.89 -4.48
CA GLU A 61 -11.98 -8.85 -5.90
C GLU A 61 -10.87 -9.86 -6.24
N TYR A 62 -9.95 -10.11 -5.30
CA TYR A 62 -8.89 -11.09 -5.50
C TYR A 62 -9.40 -12.53 -5.44
N LEU A 63 -10.33 -12.83 -4.51
CA LEU A 63 -10.89 -14.17 -4.33
C LEU A 63 -11.96 -14.54 -5.36
N SER A 64 -12.56 -13.55 -6.01
CA SER A 64 -13.61 -13.74 -7.03
C SER A 64 -13.08 -13.94 -8.45
N ALA A 65 -11.76 -13.90 -8.64
CA ALA A 65 -11.05 -14.06 -9.92
C ALA A 65 -10.53 -15.49 -10.12
#